data_AF-A0A851D3M9-F1
#
_entry.id   AF-A0A851D3M9-F1
#
_cell.length_a   1.000
_cell.length_b   1.000
_cell.length_c   1.000
_cell.angle_alpha   90.00
_cell.angle_beta   90.00
_cell.angle_gamma   90.00
#
_symmetry.space_group_name_H-M   'P 1'
#
loop_
_entity.id
_entity.type
_entity.pdbx_description
1 polymer ?
#
loop_
_entity_poly.entity_id
_entity_poly.type
_entity_poly.pdbx_seq_one_letter_code
_entity_poly.pdbx_strand_id
1 'polypeptide(L)'
;DLYRVVDVAYNPDVLQRGEESPEEKERLIRSTLKFVEERCNLPLSRFYAIEPFQLKGSLETMRERLQGRQLPAPRLRRRTGKELTLEQLLKAVGAEDSGDAPELLKEEKVTRPKGLLIEEIPSAQTPEAPSPPAYEMVTVRDAEEKPLRIQLKIELPKVSSVAECDLSVSKDDIVIDVPGKHRLQLNLPESVDEEATTAVFNKGTRVLLITAPVAKPEP
;
A
#
# COMPACT_ATOMS: atom_id res chain seq x y z
N ASP A 1 -2.97 -0.76 0.57
CA ASP A 1 -3.76 -0.03 -0.45
C ASP A 1 -3.75 -0.71 -1.80
N LEU A 2 -4.72 -1.60 -2.04
CA LEU A 2 -4.98 -2.12 -3.37
C LEU A 2 -5.76 -1.09 -4.21
N TYR A 3 -5.10 0.00 -4.61
CA TYR A 3 -5.65 0.89 -5.62
C TYR A 3 -5.35 0.33 -7.01
N ARG A 4 -6.30 0.48 -7.94
CA ARG A 4 -6.11 0.11 -9.34
C ARG A 4 -6.05 1.37 -10.18
N VAL A 5 -4.91 1.58 -10.81
CA VAL A 5 -4.73 2.67 -11.78
C VAL A 5 -5.27 2.20 -13.12
N VAL A 6 -6.11 3.03 -13.74
CA VAL A 6 -6.63 2.81 -15.09
C VAL A 6 -6.16 3.98 -15.95
N ASP A 7 -5.39 3.67 -16.99
CA ASP A 7 -5.01 4.66 -17.99
C ASP A 7 -6.18 4.84 -18.98
N VAL A 8 -6.64 6.08 -19.17
CA VAL A 8 -7.71 6.44 -20.13
C VAL A 8 -7.17 7.44 -21.13
N ALA A 9 -7.40 7.18 -22.42
CA ALA A 9 -7.04 8.10 -23.50
C ALA A 9 -8.30 8.76 -24.07
N TYR A 10 -8.19 10.06 -24.36
CA TYR A 10 -9.25 10.85 -24.99
C TYR A 10 -8.79 11.38 -26.34
N ASN A 11 -9.74 11.66 -27.23
CA ASN A 11 -9.45 12.43 -28.42
C ASN A 11 -9.08 13.88 -28.01
N PRO A 12 -7.97 14.45 -28.52
CA PRO A 12 -7.56 15.83 -28.22
C PRO A 12 -8.67 16.87 -28.44
N ASP A 13 -9.52 16.70 -29.46
CA ASP A 13 -10.63 17.62 -29.73
C ASP A 13 -11.65 17.65 -28.58
N VAL A 14 -11.85 16.51 -27.90
CA VAL A 14 -12.76 16.38 -26.75
C VAL A 14 -12.15 17.02 -25.51
N LEU A 15 -10.83 16.91 -25.34
CA LEU A 15 -10.11 17.53 -24.23
C LEU A 15 -10.14 19.05 -24.33
N GLN A 16 -9.91 19.61 -25.53
CA GLN A 16 -9.98 21.06 -25.74
C GLN A 16 -11.36 21.63 -25.39
N ARG A 17 -12.44 20.98 -25.83
CA ARG A 17 -13.81 21.39 -25.46
C ARG A 17 -14.09 21.32 -23.96
N GLY A 18 -13.49 20.35 -23.27
CA GLY A 18 -13.57 20.25 -21.81
C GLY A 18 -12.72 21.28 -21.07
N GLU A 19 -11.68 21.83 -21.69
CA GLU A 19 -10.94 22.97 -21.13
C GLU A 19 -11.70 24.28 -21.28
N GLU A 20 -12.44 24.43 -22.38
CA GLU A 20 -13.26 25.61 -22.67
C GLU A 20 -14.53 25.70 -21.80
N SER A 21 -15.12 24.55 -21.43
CA SER A 21 -16.35 24.49 -20.64
C SER A 21 -16.26 23.51 -19.46
N PRO A 22 -16.53 23.97 -18.21
CA PRO A 22 -16.54 23.09 -17.04
C PRO A 22 -17.65 22.03 -17.12
N GLU A 23 -18.77 22.33 -17.78
CA GLU A 23 -19.89 21.40 -17.94
C GLU A 23 -19.50 20.23 -18.86
N GLU A 24 -18.80 20.50 -19.96
CA GLU A 24 -18.28 19.47 -20.86
C GLU A 24 -17.21 18.61 -20.18
N LYS A 25 -16.36 19.22 -19.34
CA LYS A 25 -15.39 18.48 -18.52
C LYS A 25 -16.04 17.52 -17.54
N GLU A 26 -17.06 17.98 -16.81
CA GLU A 26 -17.79 17.13 -15.87
C GLU A 26 -18.51 16.00 -16.61
N ARG A 27 -19.15 16.31 -17.73
CA ARG A 27 -19.80 15.31 -18.59
C ARG A 27 -18.81 14.27 -19.09
N LEU A 28 -17.60 14.68 -19.47
CA LEU A 28 -16.53 13.79 -19.90
C LEU A 28 -16.11 12.83 -18.79
N ILE A 29 -15.84 13.36 -17.59
CA ILE A 29 -15.42 12.56 -16.42
C ILE A 29 -16.50 11.56 -16.03
N ARG A 30 -17.77 11.99 -15.94
CA ARG A 30 -18.91 11.11 -15.65
C ARG A 30 -19.06 10.00 -16.68
N SER A 31 -18.87 10.33 -17.96
CA SER A 31 -18.93 9.34 -19.05
C SER A 31 -17.80 8.31 -18.93
N THR A 32 -16.60 8.76 -18.56
CA THR A 32 -15.46 7.87 -18.32
C THR A 32 -15.68 6.94 -17.13
N LEU A 33 -16.16 7.46 -16.00
CA LEU A 33 -16.44 6.62 -14.82
C LEU A 33 -17.45 5.53 -15.16
N LYS A 34 -18.52 5.87 -15.88
CA LYS A 34 -19.50 4.89 -16.36
C LYS A 34 -18.88 3.85 -17.29
N PHE A 35 -18.04 4.28 -18.22
CA PHE A 35 -17.34 3.37 -19.13
C PHE A 35 -16.41 2.42 -18.37
N VAL A 36 -15.68 2.90 -17.36
CA VAL A 36 -14.79 2.07 -16.55
C VAL A 36 -15.59 1.09 -15.69
N GLU A 37 -16.72 1.51 -15.10
CA GLU A 37 -17.64 0.65 -14.36
C GLU A 37 -18.13 -0.52 -15.22
N GLU A 38 -18.57 -0.24 -16.46
CA GLU A 38 -19.02 -1.26 -17.42
C GLU A 38 -17.88 -2.20 -17.88
N ARG A 39 -16.69 -1.66 -18.16
CA ARG A 39 -15.55 -2.44 -18.67
C ARG A 39 -14.87 -3.28 -17.60
N CYS A 40 -14.78 -2.77 -16.38
CA CYS A 40 -14.13 -3.45 -15.27
C CYS A 40 -15.11 -4.24 -14.40
N ASN A 41 -16.43 -4.09 -14.62
CA ASN A 41 -17.49 -4.69 -13.82
C ASN A 41 -17.36 -4.35 -12.32
N LEU A 42 -17.04 -3.08 -12.04
CA LEU A 42 -16.79 -2.56 -10.69
C LEU A 42 -17.73 -1.39 -10.40
N PRO A 43 -18.50 -1.41 -9.29
CA PRO A 43 -19.33 -0.27 -8.92
C PRO A 43 -18.45 0.92 -8.55
N LEU A 44 -18.58 2.03 -9.28
CA LEU A 44 -17.80 3.25 -9.05
C LEU A 44 -18.67 4.35 -8.46
N SER A 45 -18.13 5.07 -7.46
CA SER A 45 -18.77 6.28 -6.95
C SER A 45 -18.77 7.38 -8.01
N ARG A 46 -19.81 8.23 -8.01
CA ARG A 46 -19.90 9.40 -8.88
C ARG A 46 -19.10 10.60 -8.38
N PHE A 47 -18.62 10.52 -7.15
CA PHE A 47 -17.75 11.54 -6.57
C PHE A 47 -16.32 11.36 -7.08
N TYR A 48 -15.72 12.45 -7.57
CA TYR A 48 -14.34 12.47 -8.03
C TYR A 48 -13.62 13.72 -7.51
N ALA A 49 -12.32 13.59 -7.27
CA ALA A 49 -11.41 14.69 -7.02
C ALA A 49 -10.34 14.71 -8.12
N ILE A 50 -9.96 15.91 -8.58
CA ILE A 50 -8.90 16.08 -9.56
C ILE A 50 -7.63 16.45 -8.78
N GLU A 51 -6.73 15.48 -8.65
CA GLU A 51 -5.44 15.70 -7.99
C GLU A 51 -4.38 16.15 -9.00
N PRO A 52 -3.60 17.21 -8.69
CA PRO A 52 -2.46 17.58 -9.52
C PRO A 52 -1.39 16.49 -9.41
N PHE A 53 -1.11 15.81 -10.52
CA PHE A 53 -0.15 14.72 -10.55
C PHE A 53 1.00 15.00 -11.52
N GLN A 54 2.22 14.67 -11.07
CA GLN A 54 3.40 14.63 -11.93
C GLN A 54 3.54 13.21 -12.48
N LEU A 55 3.61 13.07 -13.81
CA LEU A 55 3.73 11.77 -14.46
C LEU A 55 4.91 10.99 -13.88
N LYS A 56 4.60 9.94 -13.13
CA LYS A 56 5.61 9.05 -12.54
C LYS A 56 6.07 8.05 -13.59
N GLY A 57 7.31 8.19 -14.07
CA GLY A 57 7.91 7.33 -15.10
C GLY A 57 8.01 8.02 -16.46
N SER A 58 8.21 7.23 -17.52
CA SER A 58 8.36 7.72 -18.89
C SER A 58 7.01 7.84 -19.61
N LEU A 59 6.84 8.91 -20.39
CA LEU A 59 5.70 9.11 -21.29
C LEU A 59 5.60 8.01 -22.36
N GLU A 60 6.74 7.48 -22.80
CA GLU A 60 6.81 6.37 -23.74
C GLU A 60 6.17 5.11 -23.13
N THR A 61 6.52 4.78 -21.89
CA THR A 61 5.93 3.65 -21.15
C THR A 61 4.43 3.82 -20.95
N MET A 62 3.93 5.05 -20.77
CA MET A 62 2.48 5.31 -20.69
C MET A 62 1.78 5.07 -22.04
N ARG A 63 2.38 5.53 -23.16
CA ARG A 63 1.83 5.28 -24.51
C ARG A 63 1.75 3.79 -24.83
N GLU A 64 2.75 3.02 -24.45
CA GLU A 64 2.74 1.57 -24.68
C GLU A 64 1.59 0.87 -23.93
N ARG A 65 1.30 1.27 -22.69
CA ARG A 65 0.15 0.76 -21.92
C ARG A 65 -1.18 1.10 -22.58
N LEU A 66 -1.33 2.34 -23.05
CA LEU A 66 -2.54 2.81 -23.74
C LEU A 66 -2.77 2.12 -25.09
N GLN A 67 -1.70 1.69 -25.77
CA GLN A 67 -1.78 0.95 -27.03
C GLN A 67 -2.13 -0.54 -26.84
N GLY A 68 -2.38 -0.98 -25.60
CA GLY A 68 -2.70 -2.38 -25.30
C GLY A 68 -1.50 -3.33 -25.43
N ARG A 69 -0.28 -2.80 -25.59
CA ARG A 69 0.93 -3.59 -25.41
C ARG A 69 1.07 -3.84 -23.91
N GLN A 70 0.68 -5.03 -23.47
CA GLN A 70 1.07 -5.54 -22.17
C GLN A 70 2.61 -5.57 -22.13
N LEU A 71 3.23 -4.58 -21.48
CA LEU A 71 4.59 -4.75 -21.03
C LEU A 71 4.56 -5.82 -19.92
N PRO A 72 5.56 -6.71 -19.86
CA PRO A 72 5.61 -7.71 -18.81
C PRO A 72 5.42 -7.01 -17.47
N ALA A 73 4.56 -7.56 -16.60
CA ALA A 73 4.54 -7.19 -15.20
C ALA A 73 5.98 -6.97 -14.72
N PRO A 74 6.27 -5.94 -13.91
CA PRO A 74 7.62 -5.70 -13.41
C PRO A 74 8.13 -7.05 -12.95
N ARG A 75 9.14 -7.56 -13.65
CA ARG A 75 9.73 -8.83 -13.29
C ARG A 75 10.34 -8.58 -11.92
N LEU A 76 9.60 -8.89 -10.86
CA LEU A 76 10.17 -9.60 -9.73
C LEU A 76 11.02 -10.65 -10.41
N ARG A 77 12.34 -10.43 -10.36
CA ARG A 77 13.30 -11.24 -11.10
C ARG A 77 13.02 -12.68 -10.72
N ARG A 78 12.25 -13.40 -11.54
CA ARG A 78 12.17 -14.84 -11.50
C ARG A 78 13.56 -15.23 -11.94
N ARG A 79 14.41 -15.51 -10.95
CA ARG A 79 15.78 -15.98 -11.10
C ARG A 79 15.68 -17.32 -11.82
N THR A 80 15.58 -17.28 -13.14
CA THR A 80 15.66 -18.46 -13.98
C THR A 80 17.11 -18.93 -13.97
N GLY A 81 17.32 -20.09 -13.36
CA GLY A 81 18.38 -21.01 -13.77
C GLY A 81 19.78 -20.66 -13.31
N LYS A 82 20.07 -21.01 -12.05
CA LYS A 82 21.27 -21.68 -11.52
C LYS A 82 21.40 -21.25 -10.06
N GLU A 83 20.77 -22.02 -9.20
CA GLU A 83 20.96 -21.92 -7.76
C GLU A 83 22.37 -22.48 -7.48
N LEU A 84 23.35 -21.59 -7.38
CA LEU A 84 24.65 -21.96 -6.85
C LEU A 84 24.46 -22.16 -5.35
N THR A 85 24.71 -23.38 -4.88
CA THR A 85 24.67 -23.71 -3.45
C THR A 85 25.77 -22.93 -2.73
N LEU A 86 25.53 -22.58 -1.46
CA LEU A 86 26.47 -21.83 -0.61
C LEU A 86 27.89 -22.42 -0.61
N GLU A 87 27.98 -23.74 -0.74
CA GLU A 87 29.23 -24.50 -0.84
C GLU A 87 30.08 -24.13 -2.07
N GLN A 88 29.45 -23.77 -3.20
CA GLN A 88 30.15 -23.36 -4.42
C GLN A 88 30.70 -21.92 -4.31
N LEU A 89 30.03 -21.05 -3.56
CA LEU A 89 30.48 -19.68 -3.29
C LEU A 89 31.65 -19.66 -2.29
N LEU A 90 31.61 -20.53 -1.28
CA LEU A 90 32.69 -20.69 -0.31
C LEU A 90 33.98 -21.22 -0.95
N LYS A 91 33.86 -22.10 -1.95
CA LYS A 91 35.03 -22.63 -2.68
C LYS A 91 35.73 -21.58 -3.56
N ALA A 92 35.00 -20.56 -4.03
CA ALA A 92 35.57 -19.51 -4.89
C ALA A 92 36.38 -18.47 -4.11
N VAL A 93 36.19 -18.37 -2.79
CA VAL A 93 36.95 -17.46 -1.89
C VAL A 93 38.24 -18.09 -1.35
N GLY A 94 38.44 -19.40 -1.54
CA GLY A 94 39.55 -20.16 -0.94
C GLY A 94 40.75 -20.45 -1.86
N ALA A 95 40.88 -19.79 -3.01
CA ALA A 95 41.98 -20.06 -3.95
C ALA A 95 42.70 -18.77 -4.36
N GLU A 96 43.44 -18.20 -3.41
CA GLU A 96 44.53 -17.25 -3.72
C GLU A 96 45.81 -18.09 -3.85
N ASP A 97 46.38 -18.18 -5.06
CA ASP A 97 47.83 -18.03 -5.29
C ASP A 97 48.14 -18.17 -6.80
N SER A 98 48.49 -17.06 -7.43
CA SER A 98 49.79 -16.86 -8.12
C SER A 98 49.68 -15.87 -9.29
N GLY A 99 50.28 -14.70 -9.09
CA GLY A 99 50.99 -13.91 -10.10
C GLY A 99 50.17 -13.05 -11.07
N ASP A 100 49.87 -11.81 -10.70
CA ASP A 100 50.55 -10.60 -11.18
C ASP A 100 49.88 -9.35 -10.58
N ALA A 101 50.66 -8.38 -10.15
CA ALA A 101 50.21 -7.16 -9.45
C ALA A 101 50.79 -5.92 -10.18
N PRO A 102 50.68 -4.69 -9.65
CA PRO A 102 49.48 -3.84 -9.60
C PRO A 102 49.78 -2.39 -10.09
N GLU A 103 48.81 -1.62 -10.57
CA GLU A 103 48.93 -0.15 -10.71
C GLU A 103 47.51 0.46 -10.63
N LEU A 104 47.21 1.57 -9.97
CA LEU A 104 48.00 2.56 -9.26
C LEU A 104 47.03 3.35 -8.36
N LEU A 105 47.46 3.56 -7.12
CA LEU A 105 46.84 4.46 -6.15
C LEU A 105 46.74 5.89 -6.70
N LYS A 106 45.67 6.59 -6.34
CA LYS A 106 45.73 8.03 -6.12
C LYS A 106 45.03 8.37 -4.81
N GLU A 107 45.82 8.43 -3.75
CA GLU A 107 45.49 9.17 -2.53
C GLU A 107 45.71 10.67 -2.74
N GLU A 108 44.79 11.49 -2.23
CA GLU A 108 45.03 12.72 -1.44
C GLU A 108 43.64 13.35 -1.18
N LYS A 109 43.19 13.75 0.02
CA LYS A 109 43.84 14.18 1.27
C LYS A 109 43.00 13.85 2.50
N VAL A 110 43.73 13.60 3.59
CA VAL A 110 43.35 13.58 5.01
C VAL A 110 42.54 14.80 5.45
N THR A 111 41.47 14.60 6.24
CA THR A 111 41.28 15.29 7.54
C THR A 111 40.31 14.47 8.42
N ARG A 112 40.77 13.96 9.57
CA ARG A 112 39.92 13.66 10.75
C ARG A 112 40.05 14.86 11.71
N PRO A 113 39.05 15.16 12.57
CA PRO A 113 39.17 14.65 13.94
C PRO A 113 37.86 14.40 14.73
N LYS A 114 37.97 13.41 15.64
CA LYS A 114 37.49 13.32 17.05
C LYS A 114 35.99 13.39 17.41
N GLY A 115 35.55 12.37 18.15
CA GLY A 115 34.55 12.52 19.22
C GLY A 115 33.91 11.22 19.70
N LEU A 116 34.44 10.63 20.80
CA LEU A 116 33.77 9.82 21.84
C LEU A 116 33.15 8.47 21.39
N LEU A 117 33.64 7.25 21.70
CA LEU A 117 33.94 6.62 22.99
C LEU A 117 32.88 6.89 24.07
N ILE A 118 31.89 6.00 24.19
CA ILE A 118 31.50 5.25 25.41
C ILE A 118 30.62 4.05 25.00
N GLU A 119 30.80 2.98 25.76
CA GLU A 119 30.29 1.62 25.63
C GLU A 119 29.27 1.39 26.77
N GLU A 120 28.04 0.96 26.48
CA GLU A 120 27.12 0.38 27.49
C GLU A 120 26.17 -0.65 26.83
N ILE A 121 26.11 -1.85 27.40
CA ILE A 121 25.13 -2.91 27.14
C ILE A 121 24.78 -3.49 28.53
N PRO A 122 23.50 -3.64 28.94
CA PRO A 122 22.85 -4.94 28.72
C PRO A 122 21.30 -4.96 28.63
N SER A 123 20.80 -6.08 28.09
CA SER A 123 19.50 -6.73 28.35
C SER A 123 18.19 -5.99 28.05
N ALA A 124 17.56 -6.33 26.94
CA ALA A 124 16.58 -7.43 26.90
C ALA A 124 16.11 -7.63 25.46
N GLN A 125 16.07 -8.90 25.07
CA GLN A 125 15.41 -9.44 23.89
C GLN A 125 14.08 -8.72 23.64
N THR A 126 14.04 -7.82 22.67
CA THR A 126 12.77 -7.37 22.09
C THR A 126 12.30 -8.50 21.19
N PRO A 127 11.17 -9.16 21.49
CA PRO A 127 10.54 -10.06 20.54
C PRO A 127 10.28 -9.23 19.29
N GLU A 128 10.75 -9.73 18.15
CA GLU A 128 10.48 -9.23 16.82
C GLU A 128 9.04 -8.70 16.75
N ALA A 129 8.90 -7.37 16.80
CA ALA A 129 7.60 -6.74 16.90
C ALA A 129 6.82 -7.10 15.62
N PRO A 130 5.63 -7.70 15.73
CA PRO A 130 4.86 -8.07 14.56
C PRO A 130 4.53 -6.78 13.79
N SER A 131 5.09 -6.66 12.59
CA SER A 131 4.88 -5.53 11.68
C SER A 131 3.39 -5.15 11.66
N PRO A 132 3.00 -3.89 11.95
CA PRO A 132 1.60 -3.50 11.94
C PRO A 132 1.05 -3.71 10.52
N PRO A 133 -0.11 -4.35 10.37
CA PRO A 133 -0.73 -4.53 9.06
C PRO A 133 -1.10 -3.18 8.46
N ALA A 134 -1.06 -3.07 7.13
CA ALA A 134 -1.52 -1.87 6.44
C ALA A 134 -3.03 -1.71 6.67
N TYR A 135 -3.44 -0.56 7.21
CA TYR A 135 -4.84 -0.26 7.49
C TYR A 135 -5.24 1.10 6.94
N GLU A 136 -6.49 1.22 6.54
CA GLU A 136 -7.13 2.44 6.06
C GLU A 136 -8.42 2.64 6.85
N MET A 137 -8.56 3.79 7.51
CA MET A 137 -9.75 4.16 8.30
C MET A 137 -10.41 5.38 7.67
N VAL A 138 -11.70 5.29 7.40
CA VAL A 138 -12.50 6.35 6.79
C VAL A 138 -13.77 6.56 7.60
N THR A 139 -13.96 7.78 8.08
CA THR A 139 -15.23 8.20 8.70
C THR A 139 -16.17 8.70 7.62
N VAL A 140 -17.26 7.98 7.39
CA VAL A 140 -18.32 8.38 6.46
C VAL A 140 -19.26 9.35 7.19
N ARG A 141 -19.46 10.53 6.62
CA ARG A 141 -20.34 11.59 7.14
C ARG A 141 -21.63 11.69 6.31
N ASP A 142 -22.71 12.13 6.95
CA ASP A 142 -23.99 12.43 6.29
C ASP A 142 -23.96 13.80 5.57
N ALA A 143 -25.04 14.16 4.87
CA ALA A 143 -25.24 15.47 4.26
C ALA A 143 -25.19 16.62 5.26
N GLU A 144 -25.42 16.34 6.55
CA GLU A 144 -25.29 17.29 7.67
C GLU A 144 -23.88 17.34 8.28
N GLU A 145 -22.86 16.78 7.61
CA GLU A 145 -21.47 16.62 8.10
C GLU A 145 -21.29 15.81 9.40
N LYS A 146 -22.37 15.19 9.90
CA LYS A 146 -22.33 14.34 11.09
C LYS A 146 -21.69 12.98 10.76
N PRO A 147 -20.83 12.43 11.63
CA PRO A 147 -20.23 11.13 11.44
C PRO A 147 -21.33 10.04 11.53
N LEU A 148 -21.47 9.26 10.48
CA LEU A 148 -22.55 8.29 10.28
C LEU A 148 -22.08 6.87 10.60
N ARG A 149 -20.88 6.52 10.11
CA ARG A 149 -20.23 5.23 10.32
C ARG A 149 -18.74 5.33 10.04
N ILE A 150 -17.97 4.49 10.71
CA ILE A 150 -16.54 4.30 10.48
C ILE A 150 -16.37 3.02 9.67
N GLN A 151 -15.65 3.13 8.55
CA GLN A 151 -15.19 2.00 7.77
C GLN A 151 -13.70 1.83 7.99
N LEU A 152 -13.31 0.61 8.38
CA LEU A 152 -11.93 0.26 8.65
C LEU A 152 -11.56 -0.95 7.79
N LYS A 153 -10.52 -0.79 6.98
CA LYS A 153 -10.02 -1.82 6.06
C LYS A 153 -8.61 -2.19 6.48
N ILE A 154 -8.39 -3.44 6.85
CA ILE A 154 -7.08 -3.94 7.27
C ILE A 154 -6.62 -5.04 6.31
N GLU A 155 -5.43 -4.90 5.75
CA GLU A 155 -4.79 -5.92 4.93
C GLU A 155 -4.00 -6.88 5.82
N LEU A 156 -4.43 -8.14 5.87
CA LEU A 156 -3.86 -9.19 6.70
C LEU A 156 -3.27 -10.31 5.83
N PRO A 157 -2.18 -10.05 5.07
CA PRO A 157 -1.64 -11.01 4.10
C PRO A 157 -1.14 -12.31 4.75
N LYS A 158 -0.82 -12.32 6.05
CA LYS A 158 -0.38 -13.53 6.77
C LYS A 158 -1.53 -14.33 7.39
N VAL A 159 -2.77 -13.83 7.34
CA VAL A 159 -3.96 -14.50 7.87
C VAL A 159 -4.63 -15.30 6.76
N SER A 160 -4.87 -16.59 7.01
CA SER A 160 -5.52 -17.48 6.04
C SER A 160 -6.99 -17.74 6.39
N SER A 161 -7.34 -17.61 7.67
CA SER A 161 -8.68 -17.84 8.19
C SER A 161 -9.04 -16.86 9.31
N VAL A 162 -10.33 -16.54 9.43
CA VAL A 162 -10.89 -15.75 10.55
C VAL A 162 -10.67 -16.40 11.91
N ALA A 163 -10.56 -17.74 11.95
CA ALA A 163 -10.30 -18.46 13.20
C ALA A 163 -8.91 -18.17 13.79
N GLU A 164 -7.99 -17.64 12.98
CA GLU A 164 -6.66 -17.23 13.43
C GLU A 164 -6.61 -15.75 13.84
N CYS A 165 -7.73 -15.04 13.79
CA CYS A 165 -7.81 -13.60 14.03
C CYS A 165 -8.84 -13.33 15.12
N ASP A 166 -8.40 -12.69 16.19
CA ASP A 166 -9.28 -12.15 17.22
C ASP A 166 -9.56 -10.68 16.90
N LEU A 167 -10.83 -10.29 16.94
CA LEU A 167 -11.29 -8.92 16.72
C LEU A 167 -12.13 -8.52 17.94
N SER A 168 -11.67 -7.51 18.65
CA SER A 168 -12.39 -6.86 19.74
C SER A 168 -12.74 -5.44 19.31
N VAL A 169 -14.02 -5.08 19.43
CA VAL A 169 -14.54 -3.73 19.15
C VAL A 169 -15.08 -3.18 20.46
N SER A 170 -14.58 -2.02 20.85
CA SER A 170 -15.05 -1.22 21.98
C SER A 170 -15.69 0.05 21.45
N LYS A 171 -16.35 0.83 22.33
CA LYS A 171 -16.91 2.15 21.98
C LYS A 171 -15.93 3.06 21.26
N ASP A 172 -14.68 3.13 21.74
CA ASP A 172 -13.71 4.13 21.27
C ASP A 172 -12.43 3.50 20.69
N ASP A 173 -12.34 2.17 20.64
CA ASP A 173 -11.16 1.46 20.18
C ASP A 173 -11.49 0.14 19.47
N ILE A 174 -10.62 -0.27 18.56
CA ILE A 174 -10.66 -1.55 17.88
C ILE A 174 -9.30 -2.22 18.04
N VAL A 175 -9.33 -3.47 18.50
CA VAL A 175 -8.13 -4.30 18.68
C VAL A 175 -8.25 -5.54 17.81
N ILE A 176 -7.21 -5.79 17.04
CA ILE A 176 -7.05 -6.99 16.21
C ILE A 176 -5.80 -7.70 16.69
N ASP A 177 -5.96 -8.94 17.13
CA ASP A 177 -4.85 -9.80 17.54
C ASP A 177 -4.80 -11.05 16.67
N VAL A 178 -3.65 -11.26 16.04
CA VAL A 178 -3.34 -12.43 15.24
C VAL A 178 -2.10 -13.08 15.86
N PRO A 179 -2.28 -14.15 16.66
CA PRO A 179 -1.20 -14.73 17.44
C PRO A 179 0.01 -15.09 16.57
N GLY A 180 1.17 -14.55 16.94
CA GLY A 180 2.45 -14.78 16.27
C GLY A 180 2.61 -14.11 14.90
N LYS A 181 1.69 -13.21 14.48
CA LYS A 181 1.73 -12.60 13.15
C LYS A 181 1.55 -11.09 13.16
N HIS A 182 0.44 -10.60 13.72
CA HIS A 182 0.02 -9.20 13.64
C HIS A 182 -0.76 -8.82 14.89
N ARG A 183 -0.49 -7.63 15.43
CA ARG A 183 -1.35 -7.02 16.44
C ARG A 183 -1.55 -5.57 16.05
N LEU A 184 -2.79 -5.13 16.03
CA LEU A 184 -3.18 -3.77 15.66
C LEU A 184 -4.20 -3.25 16.67
N GLN A 185 -3.91 -2.08 17.24
CA GLN A 185 -4.85 -1.36 18.08
C GLN A 185 -5.06 0.02 17.46
N LEU A 186 -6.32 0.38 17.25
CA LEU A 186 -6.73 1.63 16.64
C LEU A 186 -7.72 2.33 17.55
N ASN A 187 -7.48 3.60 17.82
CA ASN A 187 -8.46 4.45 18.49
C ASN A 187 -9.43 5.00 17.44
N LEU A 188 -10.71 4.90 17.72
CA LEU A 188 -11.77 5.42 16.88
C LEU A 188 -11.92 6.93 17.12
N PRO A 189 -12.11 7.73 16.06
CA PRO A 189 -12.32 9.17 16.20
C PRO A 189 -13.68 9.52 16.84
N GLU A 190 -14.64 8.61 16.78
CA GLU A 190 -16.01 8.78 17.27
C GLU A 190 -16.45 7.49 17.96
N SER A 191 -17.30 7.60 18.98
CA SER A 191 -17.82 6.45 19.69
C SER A 191 -18.77 5.64 18.79
N VAL A 192 -18.55 4.34 18.69
CA VAL A 192 -19.33 3.43 17.85
C VAL A 192 -20.29 2.56 18.64
N ASP A 193 -21.32 2.07 17.96
CA ASP A 193 -22.23 1.06 18.49
C ASP A 193 -21.62 -0.33 18.28
N GLU A 194 -21.18 -0.95 19.37
CA GLU A 194 -20.54 -2.27 19.40
C GLU A 194 -21.48 -3.37 18.86
N GLU A 195 -22.77 -3.30 19.18
CA GLU A 195 -23.79 -4.30 18.80
C GLU A 195 -24.14 -4.22 17.31
N ALA A 196 -24.16 -3.01 16.75
CA ALA A 196 -24.43 -2.77 15.34
C ALA A 196 -23.17 -2.83 14.45
N THR A 197 -21.99 -3.07 15.04
CA THR A 197 -20.74 -3.20 14.29
C THR A 197 -20.67 -4.53 13.55
N THR A 198 -20.22 -4.49 12.30
CA THR A 198 -20.07 -5.68 11.44
C THR A 198 -18.64 -5.80 10.94
N ALA A 199 -18.14 -7.02 10.86
CA ALA A 199 -16.80 -7.33 10.35
C ALA A 199 -16.86 -8.47 9.33
N VAL A 200 -16.22 -8.25 8.18
CA VAL A 200 -16.21 -9.19 7.05
C VAL A 200 -14.78 -9.42 6.60
N PHE A 201 -14.31 -10.66 6.72
CA PHE A 201 -13.00 -11.05 6.21
C PHE A 201 -13.12 -11.72 4.85
N ASN A 202 -12.42 -11.18 3.86
CA ASN A 202 -12.32 -11.77 2.54
C ASN A 202 -11.04 -12.62 2.44
N LYS A 203 -11.21 -13.95 2.37
CA LYS A 203 -10.08 -14.91 2.24
C LYS A 203 -9.31 -14.77 0.93
N GLY A 204 -9.97 -14.34 -0.16
CA GLY A 204 -9.37 -14.20 -1.48
C GLY A 204 -8.42 -13.01 -1.56
N THR A 205 -8.84 -11.86 -1.00
CA THR A 205 -8.01 -10.64 -0.95
C THR A 205 -7.19 -10.52 0.32
N ARG A 206 -7.46 -11.36 1.34
CA ARG A 206 -6.88 -11.30 2.70
C ARG A 206 -7.09 -9.93 3.36
N VAL A 207 -8.29 -9.39 3.21
CA VAL A 207 -8.69 -8.08 3.75
C VAL A 207 -9.82 -8.25 4.76
N LEU A 208 -9.66 -7.66 5.94
CA LEU A 208 -10.70 -7.51 6.95
C LEU A 208 -11.35 -6.13 6.78
N LEU A 209 -12.65 -6.12 6.52
CA LEU A 209 -13.47 -4.92 6.41
C LEU A 209 -14.39 -4.83 7.63
N ILE A 210 -14.24 -3.78 8.42
CA ILE A 210 -15.06 -3.49 9.59
C ILE A 210 -15.90 -2.27 9.28
N THR A 211 -17.20 -2.36 9.53
CA THR A 211 -18.15 -1.26 9.42
C THR A 211 -18.78 -1.06 10.79
N ALA A 212 -18.38 0.01 11.46
CA ALA A 212 -18.84 0.37 12.79
C ALA A 212 -19.72 1.63 12.70
N PRO A 213 -21.04 1.54 12.91
CA PRO A 213 -21.91 2.72 12.92
C PRO A 213 -21.62 3.58 14.16
N VAL A 214 -21.72 4.89 14.01
CA VAL A 214 -21.48 5.83 15.11
C VAL A 214 -22.66 5.77 16.08
N ALA A 215 -22.37 5.64 17.37
CA ALA A 215 -23.38 5.61 18.41
C ALA A 215 -24.09 6.97 18.47
N LYS A 216 -25.43 6.95 18.56
CA LYS A 216 -26.18 8.18 18.84
C LYS A 216 -25.97 8.53 20.31
N PRO A 217 -25.80 9.82 20.66
CA PRO A 217 -25.82 10.20 22.08
C PRO A 217 -27.18 9.81 22.66
N GLU A 218 -27.16 8.98 23.71
CA GLU A 218 -28.37 8.69 24.49
C GLU A 218 -28.89 10.02 25.10
N PRO A 219 -30.21 10.28 25.05
CA PRO A 219 -30.82 11.52 25.54
C PRO A 219 -30.85 11.64 27.07
#